data_AF-A0A1M4SAM1-F1
#
_entry.id   AF-A0A1M4SAM1-F1
#
_cell.length_a   1.000
_cell.length_b   1.000
_cell.length_c   1.000
_cell.angle_alpha   90.00
_cell.angle_beta   90.00
_cell.angle_gamma   90.00
#
_symmetry.space_group_name_H-M   'P 1'
#
loop_
_entity.id
_entity.type
_entity.pdbx_description
1 polymer ?
#
loop_
_entity_poly.entity_id
_entity_poly.type
_entity_poly.pdbx_seq_one_letter_code
_entity_poly.pdbx_strand_id
1 'polypeptide(L)'
;MNKYVAILSKKNRQLFSDELLRKHVSYLKAQEKSGVLVLCGPFSDNDSAIQVIMSDSLEAAKEIVQSDPFVSQGYYGELVVKELIEANAMNNWLVADPQTEANRASSQT
;
A
#
# COMPACT_ATOMS: atom_id res chain seq x y z
N MET A 1 -3.00 15.30 0.42
CA MET A 1 -2.51 13.92 0.23
C MET A 1 -3.21 12.98 1.20
N ASN A 2 -3.81 11.93 0.65
CA ASN A 2 -4.48 10.85 1.37
C ASN A 2 -3.53 9.64 1.48
N LYS A 3 -3.83 8.73 2.40
CA LYS A 3 -3.07 7.48 2.56
C LYS A 3 -3.66 6.42 1.65
N TYR A 4 -2.78 5.71 0.94
CA TYR A 4 -3.15 4.57 0.12
C TYR A 4 -2.35 3.35 0.57
N VAL A 5 -3.01 2.20 0.58
CA VAL A 5 -2.42 0.90 0.92
C VAL A 5 -2.38 0.05 -0.33
N ALA A 6 -1.19 -0.39 -0.69
CA ALA A 6 -0.96 -1.44 -1.67
C ALA A 6 -0.73 -2.77 -0.98
N ILE A 7 -1.51 -3.78 -1.35
CA ILE A 7 -1.32 -5.18 -0.96
C ILE A 7 -0.77 -5.92 -2.18
N LEU A 8 0.39 -6.53 -2.01
CA LEU A 8 1.18 -7.19 -3.04
C LEU A 8 1.26 -8.69 -2.73
N SER A 9 0.83 -9.55 -3.65
CA SER A 9 0.77 -11.00 -3.42
C SER A 9 1.27 -11.80 -4.64
N LYS A 10 1.28 -13.13 -4.50
CA LYS A 10 1.73 -14.08 -5.53
C LYS A 10 3.15 -13.80 -6.02
N LYS A 11 4.11 -13.83 -5.10
CA LYS A 11 5.53 -13.61 -5.41
C LYS A 11 6.06 -14.61 -6.45
N ASN A 12 6.52 -14.12 -7.58
CA ASN A 12 7.30 -14.88 -8.55
C ASN A 12 8.78 -14.88 -8.15
N ARG A 13 9.16 -15.82 -7.29
CA ARG A 13 10.52 -15.93 -6.75
C ARG A 13 11.59 -16.17 -7.82
N GLN A 14 11.23 -16.66 -9.01
CA GLN A 14 12.18 -16.87 -10.12
C GLN A 14 12.69 -15.56 -10.74
N LEU A 15 11.95 -14.46 -10.59
CA LEU A 15 12.36 -13.14 -11.08
C LEU A 15 13.27 -12.40 -10.10
N PHE A 16 13.47 -12.94 -8.89
CA PHE A 16 14.31 -12.30 -7.90
C PHE A 16 15.78 -12.32 -8.35
N SER A 17 16.42 -11.15 -8.28
CA SER A 17 17.85 -11.01 -8.48
C SER A 17 18.38 -9.85 -7.64
N ASP A 18 19.68 -9.87 -7.37
CA ASP A 18 20.36 -8.79 -6.65
C ASP A 18 20.22 -7.44 -7.37
N GLU A 19 20.21 -7.44 -8.71
CA GLU A 19 19.99 -6.23 -9.48
C GLU A 19 18.59 -5.67 -9.29
N LEU A 20 17.57 -6.54 -9.37
CA LEU A 20 16.18 -6.15 -9.17
C LEU A 20 15.96 -5.63 -7.75
N LEU A 21 16.53 -6.31 -6.74
CA LEU A 21 16.50 -5.86 -5.35
C LEU A 21 17.12 -4.48 -5.19
N ARG A 22 18.30 -4.21 -5.78
CA ARG A 22 18.96 -2.90 -5.72
C ARG A 22 18.10 -1.80 -6.34
N LYS A 23 17.46 -2.06 -7.47
CA LYS A 23 16.53 -1.12 -8.12
C LYS A 23 15.33 -0.83 -7.21
N HIS A 24 14.70 -1.88 -6.67
CA HIS A 24 13.59 -1.77 -5.72
C HIS A 24 13.96 -0.91 -4.50
N VAL A 25 15.09 -1.22 -3.85
CA VAL A 25 15.57 -0.45 -2.68
C VAL A 25 15.87 1.00 -3.03
N SER A 26 16.45 1.26 -4.21
CA SER A 26 16.73 2.63 -4.65
C SER A 26 15.44 3.43 -4.88
N TYR A 27 14.41 2.79 -5.43
CA TYR A 27 13.09 3.37 -5.59
C TYR A 27 12.46 3.71 -4.22
N LEU A 28 12.44 2.77 -3.27
CA LEU A 28 11.90 3.00 -1.93
C LEU A 28 12.59 4.17 -1.20
N LYS A 29 13.93 4.26 -1.26
CA LYS A 29 14.68 5.38 -0.68
C LYS A 29 14.31 6.73 -1.28
N ALA A 30 14.04 6.77 -2.58
CA ALA A 30 13.60 8.00 -3.23
C ALA A 30 12.20 8.43 -2.75
N GLN A 31 11.27 7.48 -2.59
CA GLN A 31 9.92 7.74 -2.10
C GLN A 31 9.89 8.11 -0.60
N GLU A 32 10.76 7.51 0.21
CA GLU A 32 10.94 7.90 1.62
C GLU A 32 11.44 9.35 1.69
N LYS A 33 12.48 9.68 0.91
CA LYS A 33 13.05 11.03 0.88
C LYS A 33 12.06 12.09 0.41
N SER A 34 11.11 11.75 -0.47
CA SER A 34 10.06 12.67 -0.93
C SER A 34 8.85 12.76 0.02
N GLY A 35 8.81 11.94 1.09
CA GLY A 35 7.67 11.87 2.00
C GLY A 35 6.46 11.12 1.43
N VAL A 36 6.62 10.46 0.28
CA VAL A 36 5.57 9.64 -0.34
C VAL A 36 5.44 8.30 0.39
N LEU A 37 6.55 7.65 0.76
CA LEU A 37 6.52 6.35 1.44
C LEU A 37 6.35 6.53 2.96
N VAL A 38 5.28 5.97 3.51
CA VAL A 38 4.99 5.99 4.96
C VAL A 38 5.51 4.74 5.64
N LEU A 39 5.24 3.56 5.04
CA LEU A 39 5.65 2.26 5.56
C LEU A 39 5.67 1.25 4.42
N CYS A 40 6.59 0.28 4.45
CA CYS A 40 6.52 -0.88 3.58
C CYS A 40 7.18 -2.09 4.22
N GLY A 41 6.83 -3.28 3.73
CA GLY A 41 7.56 -4.49 4.04
C GLY A 41 6.80 -5.75 3.64
N PRO A 42 7.50 -6.89 3.56
CA PRO A 42 6.86 -8.18 3.49
C PRO A 42 6.16 -8.50 4.82
N PHE A 43 5.10 -9.30 4.76
CA PHE A 43 4.59 -9.97 5.96
C PHE A 43 5.56 -11.09 6.38
N SER A 44 5.51 -11.49 7.65
CA SER A 44 6.44 -12.45 8.24
C SER A 44 6.34 -13.87 7.65
N ASP A 45 5.21 -14.20 7.04
CA ASP A 45 5.01 -15.46 6.29
C ASP A 45 5.71 -15.47 4.93
N ASN A 46 6.27 -14.32 4.50
CA ASN A 46 6.95 -14.12 3.24
C ASN A 46 6.09 -14.39 1.99
N ASP A 47 4.76 -14.38 2.09
CA ASP A 47 3.86 -14.63 0.95
C ASP A 47 3.31 -13.37 0.31
N SER A 48 3.10 -12.33 1.11
CA SER A 48 2.63 -11.03 0.63
C SER A 48 3.49 -9.88 1.19
N ALA A 49 3.21 -8.66 0.73
CA ALA A 49 3.83 -7.44 1.22
C ALA A 49 2.83 -6.28 1.21
N ILE A 50 3.15 -5.23 1.95
CA ILE A 50 2.38 -4.00 2.02
C ILE A 50 3.28 -2.80 1.66
N GLN A 51 2.67 -1.80 1.02
CA GLN A 51 3.20 -0.43 0.96
C GLN A 51 2.08 0.53 1.38
N VAL A 52 2.41 1.48 2.25
CA VAL A 52 1.55 2.59 2.64
C VAL A 52 2.19 3.85 2.12
N ILE A 53 1.48 4.58 1.25
CA ILE A 53 1.99 5.77 0.57
C ILE A 53 1.03 6.95 0.70
N MET A 54 1.57 8.15 0.58
CA MET A 54 0.82 9.40 0.46
C MET A 54 0.66 9.76 -1.02
N SER A 55 -0.55 10.13 -1.45
CA SER A 55 -0.82 10.58 -2.81
C SER A 55 -2.04 11.50 -2.86
N ASP A 56 -2.21 12.24 -3.95
CA ASP A 56 -3.37 13.13 -4.14
C ASP A 56 -4.60 12.42 -4.72
N SER A 57 -4.42 11.25 -5.35
CA SER A 57 -5.51 10.43 -5.88
C SER A 57 -5.14 8.95 -5.92
N LEU A 58 -6.18 8.11 -6.09
CA LEU A 58 -6.03 6.67 -6.27
C LEU A 58 -5.23 6.32 -7.53
N GLU A 59 -5.43 7.07 -8.60
CA GLU A 59 -4.75 6.90 -9.88
C GLU A 59 -3.25 7.17 -9.71
N ALA A 60 -2.89 8.32 -9.12
CA ALA A 60 -1.50 8.64 -8.83
C ALA A 60 -0.86 7.65 -7.85
N ALA A 61 -1.61 7.16 -6.85
CA ALA A 61 -1.14 6.12 -5.94
C ALA A 61 -0.83 4.81 -6.67
N LYS A 62 -1.69 4.40 -7.61
CA LYS A 62 -1.45 3.22 -8.46
C LYS A 62 -0.20 3.40 -9.32
N GLU A 63 -0.01 4.57 -9.92
CA GLU A 63 1.18 4.85 -10.74
C GLU A 63 2.47 4.79 -9.92
N ILE A 64 2.48 5.34 -8.71
CA ILE A 64 3.60 5.24 -7.77
C ILE A 64 3.91 3.76 -7.51
N VAL A 65 2.94 2.98 -7.04
CA VAL A 65 3.16 1.56 -6.70
C VAL A 65 3.58 0.74 -7.92
N GLN A 66 3.00 0.99 -9.09
CA GLN A 66 3.36 0.32 -10.35
C GLN A 66 4.77 0.65 -10.82
N SER A 67 5.30 1.82 -10.45
CA SER A 67 6.66 2.23 -10.78
C SER A 67 7.73 1.54 -9.91
N ASP A 68 7.33 0.83 -8.85
CA ASP A 68 8.25 -0.01 -8.10
C ASP A 68 8.83 -1.11 -9.02
N PRO A 69 10.15 -1.29 -9.08
CA PRO A 69 10.79 -2.35 -9.87
C PRO A 69 10.27 -3.77 -9.60
N PHE A 70 9.92 -4.13 -8.36
CA PHE A 70 9.29 -5.44 -8.11
C PHE A 70 7.89 -5.54 -8.73
N VAL A 71 7.14 -4.45 -8.79
CA VAL A 71 5.78 -4.47 -9.36
C VAL A 71 5.85 -4.44 -10.88
N SER A 72 6.53 -3.45 -11.46
CA SER A 72 6.67 -3.28 -12.92
C SER A 72 7.31 -4.48 -13.63
N GLN A 73 8.19 -5.22 -12.96
CA GLN A 73 8.82 -6.43 -13.51
C GLN A 73 8.00 -7.71 -13.25
N GLY A 74 6.84 -7.61 -12.60
CA GLY A 74 5.96 -8.75 -12.34
C GLY A 74 6.45 -9.70 -11.25
N TYR A 75 7.32 -9.25 -10.34
CA TYR A 75 7.68 -10.04 -9.16
C TYR A 75 6.45 -10.30 -8.27
N TYR A 76 5.49 -9.40 -8.22
CA TYR A 76 4.16 -9.64 -7.63
C TYR A 76 3.14 -9.88 -8.73
N GLY A 77 2.48 -11.04 -8.69
CA GLY A 77 1.45 -11.40 -9.66
C GLY A 77 0.10 -10.70 -9.41
N GLU A 78 -0.10 -10.17 -8.21
CA GLU A 78 -1.32 -9.47 -7.82
C GLU A 78 -1.01 -8.19 -7.04
N LEU A 79 -1.76 -7.14 -7.37
CA LEU A 79 -1.67 -5.81 -6.76
C LEU A 79 -3.08 -5.28 -6.50
N VAL A 80 -3.36 -4.91 -5.25
CA VAL A 80 -4.57 -4.19 -4.86
C VAL A 80 -4.17 -2.87 -4.21
N VAL A 81 -4.65 -1.76 -4.75
CA VAL A 81 -4.46 -0.42 -4.16
C VAL A 81 -5.80 0.11 -3.67
N LYS A 82 -5.86 0.54 -2.41
CA LYS A 82 -7.04 1.11 -1.77
C LYS A 82 -6.69 2.38 -1.03
N GLU A 83 -7.61 3.33 -1.01
CA GLU A 83 -7.53 4.46 -0.10
C GLU A 83 -7.78 4.00 1.33
N LEU A 84 -7.00 4.52 2.27
CA LEU A 84 -7.12 4.24 3.70
C LEU A 84 -7.67 5.48 4.40
N ILE A 85 -8.84 5.33 5.02
CA ILE A 85 -9.30 6.24 6.07
C ILE A 85 -8.57 5.82 7.34
N GLU A 86 -7.57 6.59 7.76
CA GLU A 86 -6.76 6.23 8.92
C GLU A 86 -7.53 6.45 10.22
N ALA A 87 -7.73 5.37 10.98
CA ALA A 87 -8.25 5.43 12.34
C ALA A 87 -7.13 5.69 13.35
N ASN A 88 -7.32 6.66 14.23
CA ASN A 88 -6.37 6.98 15.29
C ASN A 88 -7.06 7.70 16.47
N ALA A 89 -6.30 8.05 17.51
CA ALA A 89 -6.85 8.72 18.70
C ALA A 89 -7.51 10.08 18.40
N MET A 90 -7.04 10.81 17.38
CA MET A 90 -7.54 12.15 17.04
C MET A 90 -8.94 12.11 16.44
N ASN A 91 -9.32 11.01 15.78
CA ASN A 91 -10.65 10.81 15.22
C ASN A 91 -11.46 9.74 15.96
N ASN A 92 -11.08 9.46 17.21
CA ASN A 92 -11.71 8.46 18.07
C ASN A 92 -11.93 7.12 17.34
N TRP A 93 -10.90 6.65 16.62
CA TRP A 93 -10.93 5.42 15.82
C TRP A 93 -12.15 5.30 14.88
N LEU A 94 -12.53 6.42 14.23
CA LEU A 94 -13.61 6.49 13.25
C LEU A 94 -15.00 6.09 13.79
N VAL A 95 -15.24 6.19 15.10
CA VAL A 95 -16.52 5.83 15.74
C VAL A 95 -17.71 6.63 15.17
N ALA A 96 -17.48 7.88 14.78
CA ALA A 96 -18.46 8.80 14.19
C ALA A 96 -18.21 9.07 12.70
N ASP A 97 -17.44 8.21 12.03
CA ASP A 97 -17.25 8.30 10.58
C ASP A 97 -18.55 7.88 9.85
N PRO A 98 -18.94 8.54 8.73
CA PRO A 98 -20.15 8.20 7.98
C PRO A 98 -20.23 6.74 7.55
N GLN A 99 -19.10 6.11 7.20
CA GLN A 99 -19.07 4.68 6.85
C GLN A 99 -19.41 3.82 8.06
N THR A 100 -18.84 4.13 9.23
CA THR A 100 -19.10 3.41 10.49
C THR A 100 -20.56 3.54 10.89
N GLU A 101 -21.15 4.73 10.78
CA GLU A 101 -22.56 4.96 11.10
C GLU A 101 -23.51 4.23 10.16
N ALA A 102 -23.24 4.25 8.85
CA ALA A 102 -24.02 3.53 7.85
C ALA A 102 -24.02 2.01 8.13
N ASN A 103 -22.85 1.43 8.41
CA ASN A 103 -22.73 0.00 8.75
C ASN A 103 -23.52 -0.38 10.01
N ARG A 104 -23.54 0.49 11.02
CA ARG A 104 -24.29 0.27 12.27
C ARG A 104 -25.80 0.25 12.00
N ALA A 105 -26.29 1.17 11.17
CA ALA A 105 -27.70 1.21 10.80
C ALA A 105 -28.14 -0.06 10.04
N SER A 106 -27.30 -0.55 9.10
CA SER A 106 -27.60 -1.76 8.32
C SER A 106 -27.54 -3.07 9.12
N SER A 107 -26.91 -3.07 10.29
CA SER A 107 -26.78 -4.28 11.13
C SER A 107 -27.93 -4.48 12.13
N GLN A 108 -28.86 -3.51 12.21
CA GLN A 108 -30.00 -3.53 13.13
C GLN A 108 -31.32 -3.97 12.46
N THR A 109 -31.25 -4.36 11.19
CA THR A 109 -32.36 -4.90 10.38
C THR A 109 -32.15 -6.38 10.12
#